data_AF-A0A429EQ72-F1
#
_entry.id   AF-A0A429EQ72-F1
#
_cell.length_a   1.000
_cell.length_b   1.000
_cell.length_c   1.000
_cell.angle_alpha   90.00
_cell.angle_beta   90.00
_cell.angle_gamma   90.00
#
_symmetry.space_group_name_H-M   'P 1'
#
loop_
_entity.id
_entity.type
_entity.pdbx_description
1 polymer ?
#
loop_
_entity_poly.entity_id
_entity_poly.type
_entity_poly.pdbx_seq_one_letter_code
_entity_poly.pdbx_strand_id
1 'polypeptide(L)'
;LSPAGGAVLRYRRLHSMFTPTPYDVWERYLDRYGLDGVLPVARTEIGNLAVLASEEILVPELARALALRGAEVLCNPTSEAYSPALTPKAVARRARALENLAFVVSANTAGLSGIAIPGDSVNGGSELIDHEGRALAQAGPGESLVAAAELDLAALRRARRRPGMANLPSRVKTRLGAQVYAGHDVERPGALTEAPDRAFYTARQHEIIERLHDQG
;
A
#
# COMPACT_ATOMS: atom_id res chain seq x y z
N LEU A 1 -7.02 -4.54 14.79
CA LEU A 1 -7.25 -4.44 16.25
C LEU A 1 -6.41 -5.51 16.93
N SER A 2 -6.09 -5.38 18.22
CA SER A 2 -5.57 -6.51 19.02
C SER A 2 -6.69 -7.52 19.27
N PRO A 3 -6.39 -8.75 19.70
CA PRO A 3 -7.41 -9.71 20.13
C PRO A 3 -8.34 -9.17 21.23
N ALA A 4 -7.85 -8.23 22.07
CA ALA A 4 -8.65 -7.56 23.09
C ALA A 4 -9.47 -6.36 22.57
N GLY A 5 -9.51 -6.13 21.24
CA GLY A 5 -10.27 -5.04 20.61
C GLY A 5 -9.57 -3.67 20.58
N GLY A 6 -8.36 -3.56 21.12
CA GLY A 6 -7.59 -2.31 21.10
C GLY A 6 -7.06 -1.93 19.71
N ALA A 7 -6.91 -0.65 19.43
CA ALA A 7 -6.29 -0.19 18.18
C ALA A 7 -4.76 -0.38 18.24
N VAL A 8 -4.24 -1.31 17.45
CA VAL A 8 -2.80 -1.61 17.33
C VAL A 8 -2.12 -0.80 16.23
N LEU A 9 -2.83 -0.56 15.13
CA LEU A 9 -2.35 0.21 13.99
C LEU A 9 -3.51 1.04 13.46
N ARG A 10 -3.26 2.31 13.17
CA ARG A 10 -4.18 3.18 12.44
C ARG A 10 -3.43 3.79 11.26
N TYR A 11 -3.84 3.40 10.06
CA TYR A 11 -3.31 3.93 8.81
C TYR A 11 -4.35 4.82 8.13
N ARG A 12 -3.89 5.86 7.43
CA ARG A 12 -4.73 6.73 6.61
C ARG A 12 -4.10 6.82 5.23
N ARG A 13 -4.92 6.57 4.21
CA ARG A 13 -4.53 6.58 2.79
C ARG A 13 -3.88 7.91 2.42
N LEU A 14 -2.68 7.86 1.85
CA LEU A 14 -1.89 9.03 1.44
C LEU A 14 -2.10 9.40 -0.02
N HIS A 15 -2.46 8.44 -0.88
CA HIS A 15 -2.68 8.67 -2.31
C HIS A 15 -4.13 8.42 -2.68
N SER A 16 -4.88 9.48 -2.97
CA SER A 16 -6.26 9.39 -3.43
C SER A 16 -6.54 10.42 -4.52
N MET A 17 -7.36 10.02 -5.49
CA MET A 17 -7.86 10.90 -6.56
C MET A 17 -9.23 11.49 -6.24
N PHE A 18 -9.86 11.11 -5.12
CA PHE A 18 -11.28 11.39 -4.89
C PHE A 18 -11.60 11.86 -3.47
N THR A 19 -10.62 11.82 -2.56
CA THR A 19 -10.85 12.10 -1.15
C THR A 19 -9.64 12.80 -0.54
N PRO A 20 -9.83 13.64 0.50
CA PRO A 20 -8.72 14.26 1.18
C PRO A 20 -7.80 13.20 1.80
N THR A 21 -6.52 13.50 1.81
CA THR A 21 -5.46 12.67 2.36
C THR A 21 -4.77 13.41 3.52
N PRO A 22 -3.98 12.73 4.36
CA PRO A 22 -3.10 13.40 5.31
C PRO A 22 -2.19 14.47 4.68
N TYR A 23 -1.79 14.30 3.41
CA TYR A 23 -0.90 15.22 2.72
C TYR A 23 -1.59 16.56 2.37
N ASP A 24 -2.90 16.54 2.15
CA ASP A 24 -3.69 17.75 1.94
C ASP A 24 -3.78 18.68 3.17
N VAL A 25 -3.54 18.14 4.37
CA VAL A 25 -3.57 18.86 5.66
C VAL A 25 -2.28 18.62 6.46
N TRP A 26 -1.16 18.58 5.74
CA TRP A 26 0.10 17.99 6.20
C TRP A 26 0.59 18.47 7.55
N GLU A 27 0.70 19.78 7.77
CA GLU A 27 1.19 20.34 9.04
C GLU A 27 0.31 19.91 10.22
N ARG A 28 -1.02 20.07 10.09
CA ARG A 28 -1.99 19.65 11.12
C ARG A 28 -1.93 18.14 11.37
N TYR A 29 -1.65 17.35 10.33
CA TYR A 29 -1.49 15.91 10.45
C TYR A 29 -0.22 15.55 11.24
N LEU A 30 0.90 16.18 10.90
CA LEU A 30 2.18 15.99 11.59
C LEU A 30 2.11 16.44 13.05
N ASP A 31 1.47 17.57 13.35
CA ASP A 31 1.29 18.06 14.72
C ASP A 31 0.54 17.04 15.59
N ARG A 32 -0.44 16.33 15.02
CA ARG A 32 -1.28 15.40 15.77
C ARG A 32 -0.72 13.98 15.85
N TYR A 33 -0.07 13.51 14.79
CA TYR A 33 0.33 12.10 14.67
C TYR A 33 1.83 11.88 14.52
N GLY A 34 2.60 12.95 14.31
CA GLY A 34 4.03 12.89 14.00
C GLY A 34 4.31 12.20 12.67
N LEU A 35 5.57 12.28 12.24
CA LEU A 35 6.04 11.56 11.05
C LEU A 35 5.90 10.04 11.21
N ASP A 36 6.04 9.53 12.44
CA ASP A 36 5.87 8.12 12.73
C ASP A 36 4.46 7.61 12.41
N GLY A 37 3.44 8.46 12.59
CA GLY A 37 2.03 8.16 12.31
C GLY A 37 1.63 8.29 10.83
N VAL A 38 2.54 8.67 9.94
CA VAL A 38 2.30 8.71 8.48
C VAL A 38 2.41 7.31 7.88
N LEU A 39 3.48 6.59 8.23
CA LEU A 39 3.78 5.22 7.76
C LEU A 39 3.99 4.25 8.94
N PRO A 40 2.98 4.07 9.80
CA PRO A 40 3.12 3.28 11.02
C PRO A 40 3.42 1.80 10.72
N VAL A 41 4.23 1.19 11.56
CA VAL A 41 4.48 -0.26 11.59
C VAL A 41 4.16 -0.77 13.00
N ALA A 42 3.21 -1.68 13.12
CA ALA A 42 2.86 -2.30 14.39
C ALA A 42 3.75 -3.52 14.64
N ARG A 43 4.47 -3.53 15.75
CA ARG A 43 5.26 -4.69 16.19
C ARG A 43 4.34 -5.64 16.97
N THR A 44 4.15 -6.84 16.46
CA THR A 44 3.23 -7.83 17.07
C THR A 44 3.88 -9.21 17.13
N GLU A 45 3.26 -10.11 17.89
CA GLU A 45 3.71 -11.52 17.99
C GLU A 45 3.63 -12.26 16.65
N ILE A 46 2.70 -11.83 15.77
CA ILE A 46 2.53 -12.36 14.40
C ILE A 46 3.33 -11.55 13.37
N GLY A 47 4.39 -10.86 13.80
CA GLY A 47 5.29 -10.09 12.95
C GLY A 47 5.01 -8.59 12.95
N ASN A 48 5.83 -7.86 12.21
CA ASN A 48 5.69 -6.42 12.06
C ASN A 48 4.70 -6.10 10.92
N LEU A 49 3.53 -5.56 11.26
CA LEU A 49 2.42 -5.33 10.34
C LEU A 49 2.41 -3.87 9.86
N ALA A 50 2.18 -3.68 8.57
CA ALA A 50 1.92 -2.37 7.98
C ALA A 50 0.77 -2.45 6.98
N VAL A 51 0.16 -1.30 6.65
CA VAL A 51 -0.99 -1.25 5.73
C VAL A 51 -0.66 -0.41 4.51
N LEU A 52 -1.07 -0.89 3.34
CA LEU A 52 -1.11 -0.15 2.08
C LEU A 52 -2.55 -0.20 1.56
N ALA A 53 -3.25 0.94 1.51
CA ALA A 53 -4.67 0.93 1.18
C ALA A 53 -4.89 0.86 -0.34
N SER A 54 -5.62 -0.16 -0.79
CA SER A 54 -6.06 -0.35 -2.17
C SER A 54 -4.95 -0.12 -3.20
N GLU A 55 -5.03 0.98 -3.98
CA GLU A 55 -4.11 1.35 -5.06
C GLU A 55 -2.72 1.76 -4.59
N GLU A 56 -2.51 2.04 -3.30
CA GLU A 56 -1.18 2.39 -2.79
C GLU A 56 -0.16 1.26 -2.91
N ILE A 57 -0.61 0.03 -3.17
CA ILE A 57 0.27 -1.08 -3.53
C ILE A 57 1.03 -0.82 -4.85
N LEU A 58 0.47 0.02 -5.74
CA LEU A 58 1.09 0.45 -6.98
C LEU A 58 2.23 1.45 -6.74
N VAL A 59 2.30 2.06 -5.56
CA VAL A 59 3.32 3.06 -5.18
C VAL A 59 4.50 2.35 -4.49
N PRO A 60 5.60 2.02 -5.21
CA PRO A 60 6.72 1.27 -4.65
C PRO A 60 7.36 1.94 -3.44
N GLU A 61 7.37 3.27 -3.39
CA GLU A 61 7.98 4.09 -2.35
C GLU A 61 7.34 3.81 -0.98
N LEU A 62 6.02 3.64 -0.93
CA LEU A 62 5.31 3.36 0.31
C LEU A 62 5.67 1.99 0.87
N ALA A 63 5.66 0.96 0.02
CA ALA A 63 6.06 -0.39 0.42
C ALA A 63 7.52 -0.42 0.88
N ARG A 64 8.41 0.27 0.16
CA ARG A 64 9.83 0.38 0.51
C ARG A 64 10.03 1.09 1.84
N ALA A 65 9.36 2.21 2.07
CA ALA A 65 9.48 2.97 3.31
C ALA A 65 8.99 2.14 4.51
N LEU A 66 7.86 1.45 4.40
CA LEU A 66 7.35 0.57 5.45
C LEU A 66 8.31 -0.60 5.73
N ALA A 67 8.86 -1.22 4.70
CA ALA A 67 9.84 -2.31 4.86
C ALA A 67 11.14 -1.83 5.53
N LEU A 68 11.63 -0.65 5.18
CA LEU A 68 12.80 -0.03 5.83
C LEU A 68 12.52 0.33 7.30
N ARG A 69 11.27 0.63 7.66
CA ARG A 69 10.81 0.76 9.05
C ARG A 69 10.63 -0.58 9.77
N GLY A 70 10.86 -1.69 9.07
CA GLY A 70 10.87 -3.03 9.62
C GLY A 70 9.59 -3.82 9.41
N ALA A 71 8.65 -3.36 8.58
CA ALA A 71 7.46 -4.14 8.22
C ALA A 71 7.88 -5.50 7.63
N GLU A 72 7.22 -6.57 8.07
CA GLU A 72 7.40 -7.95 7.62
C GLU A 72 6.19 -8.44 6.82
N VAL A 73 5.01 -7.90 7.14
CA VAL A 73 3.74 -8.18 6.45
C VAL A 73 3.09 -6.87 6.01
N LEU A 74 2.84 -6.75 4.71
CA LEU A 74 2.09 -5.66 4.11
C LEU A 74 0.63 -6.11 3.94
N CYS A 75 -0.26 -5.56 4.75
CA CYS A 75 -1.70 -5.76 4.64
C CYS A 75 -2.27 -4.82 3.58
N ASN A 76 -2.88 -5.36 2.53
CA ASN A 76 -3.48 -4.60 1.43
C ASN A 76 -5.00 -4.82 1.39
N PRO A 77 -5.79 -4.08 2.20
CA PRO A 77 -7.23 -4.02 1.99
C PRO A 77 -7.50 -3.30 0.67
N THR A 78 -8.21 -3.94 -0.25
CA THR A 78 -8.47 -3.41 -1.59
C THR A 78 -9.94 -3.58 -2.00
N SER A 79 -10.31 -2.83 -3.02
CA SER A 79 -11.55 -2.99 -3.78
C SER A 79 -11.17 -2.83 -5.24
N GLU A 80 -11.13 -3.92 -5.98
CA GLU A 80 -10.77 -3.94 -7.41
C GLU A 80 -11.53 -5.03 -8.15
N ALA A 81 -11.69 -4.82 -9.46
CA ALA A 81 -12.31 -5.82 -10.32
C ALA A 81 -11.49 -7.12 -10.34
N TYR A 82 -12.15 -8.24 -10.08
CA TYR A 82 -11.52 -9.55 -10.14
C TYR A 82 -11.28 -9.93 -11.61
N SER A 83 -10.08 -10.46 -11.88
CA SER A 83 -9.72 -11.01 -13.18
C SER A 83 -8.88 -12.27 -12.98
N PRO A 84 -9.09 -13.33 -13.79
CA PRO A 84 -8.18 -14.47 -13.83
C PRO A 84 -6.82 -14.11 -14.43
N ALA A 85 -6.73 -13.01 -15.19
CA ALA A 85 -5.46 -12.46 -15.67
C ALA A 85 -4.80 -11.59 -14.59
N LEU A 86 -3.48 -11.44 -14.67
CA LEU A 86 -2.75 -10.57 -13.76
C LEU A 86 -3.19 -9.10 -13.94
N THR A 87 -3.83 -8.53 -12.92
CA THR A 87 -4.13 -7.10 -12.85
C THR A 87 -2.86 -6.30 -12.49
N PRO A 88 -2.81 -4.99 -12.78
CA PRO A 88 -1.69 -4.14 -12.34
C PRO A 88 -1.43 -4.24 -10.83
N LYS A 89 -2.48 -4.31 -9.99
CA LYS A 89 -2.34 -4.49 -8.54
C LYS A 89 -1.82 -5.88 -8.17
N ALA A 90 -2.26 -6.95 -8.84
CA ALA A 90 -1.72 -8.29 -8.63
C ALA A 90 -0.22 -8.37 -8.96
N VAL A 91 0.20 -7.76 -10.08
CA VAL A 91 1.63 -7.62 -10.44
C VAL A 91 2.37 -6.84 -9.35
N ALA A 92 1.81 -5.71 -8.93
CA ALA A 92 2.44 -4.86 -7.92
C ALA A 92 2.60 -5.59 -6.58
N ARG A 93 1.59 -6.31 -6.07
CA ARG A 93 1.72 -7.07 -4.81
C ARG A 93 2.89 -8.06 -4.86
N ARG A 94 3.03 -8.81 -5.95
CA ARG A 94 4.16 -9.74 -6.14
C ARG A 94 5.49 -8.99 -6.14
N ALA A 95 5.55 -7.86 -6.86
CA ALA A 95 6.74 -7.03 -6.89
C ALA A 95 7.09 -6.42 -5.51
N ARG A 96 6.11 -5.88 -4.79
CA ARG A 96 6.29 -5.30 -3.45
C ARG A 96 6.73 -6.36 -2.45
N ALA A 97 6.22 -7.58 -2.53
CA ALA A 97 6.65 -8.69 -1.68
C ALA A 97 8.13 -9.04 -1.92
N LEU A 98 8.47 -9.30 -3.18
CA LEU A 98 9.81 -9.70 -3.61
C LEU A 98 10.87 -8.63 -3.31
N GLU A 99 10.65 -7.39 -3.75
CA GLU A 99 11.68 -6.34 -3.69
C GLU A 99 11.98 -5.89 -2.25
N ASN A 100 11.02 -6.07 -1.35
CA ASN A 100 11.10 -5.63 0.03
C ASN A 100 11.41 -6.77 1.01
N LEU A 101 11.51 -8.01 0.52
CA LEU A 101 11.53 -9.20 1.36
C LEU A 101 10.42 -9.09 2.41
N ALA A 102 9.17 -9.06 1.99
CA ALA A 102 8.01 -8.94 2.87
C ALA A 102 6.88 -9.82 2.36
N PHE A 103 6.03 -10.30 3.27
CA PHE A 103 4.78 -10.94 2.88
C PHE A 103 3.76 -9.88 2.45
N VAL A 104 2.84 -10.25 1.56
CA VAL A 104 1.65 -9.43 1.25
C VAL A 104 0.40 -10.24 1.55
N VAL A 105 -0.50 -9.67 2.35
CA VAL A 105 -1.82 -10.22 2.64
C VAL A 105 -2.84 -9.25 2.06
N SER A 106 -3.45 -9.63 0.94
CA SER A 106 -4.42 -8.81 0.24
C SER A 106 -5.84 -9.33 0.48
N ALA A 107 -6.72 -8.45 0.93
CA ALA A 107 -8.13 -8.76 1.13
C ALA A 107 -8.97 -7.86 0.23
N ASN A 108 -9.68 -8.47 -0.73
CA ASN A 108 -10.58 -7.77 -1.64
C ASN A 108 -12.01 -7.76 -1.12
N THR A 109 -12.77 -6.77 -1.58
CA THR A 109 -14.21 -6.66 -1.31
C THR A 109 -14.95 -7.86 -1.90
N ALA A 110 -15.85 -8.51 -1.15
CA ALA A 110 -16.57 -9.69 -1.65
C ALA A 110 -17.79 -9.36 -2.53
N GLY A 111 -18.23 -8.11 -2.54
CA GLY A 111 -19.32 -7.63 -3.38
C GLY A 111 -19.64 -6.15 -3.12
N LEU A 112 -20.28 -5.50 -4.09
CA LEU A 112 -20.71 -4.10 -4.01
C LEU A 112 -22.24 -4.02 -4.07
N SER A 113 -22.82 -3.06 -3.36
CA SER A 113 -24.26 -2.78 -3.40
C SER A 113 -24.51 -1.27 -3.35
N GLY A 114 -25.63 -0.82 -3.92
CA GLY A 114 -26.05 0.58 -3.86
C GLY A 114 -25.23 1.57 -4.69
N ILE A 115 -24.44 1.10 -5.66
CA ILE A 115 -23.65 1.94 -6.57
C ILE A 115 -23.76 1.47 -8.02
N ALA A 116 -23.34 2.30 -8.98
CA ALA A 116 -23.46 2.01 -10.42
C ALA A 116 -22.48 0.94 -10.96
N ILE A 117 -21.61 0.39 -10.11
CA ILE A 117 -20.67 -0.67 -10.47
C ILE A 117 -21.35 -2.02 -10.27
N PRO A 118 -21.26 -2.98 -11.22
CA PRO A 118 -21.82 -4.31 -11.04
C PRO A 118 -21.34 -4.97 -9.74
N GLY A 119 -22.28 -5.48 -8.94
CA GLY A 119 -22.00 -5.95 -7.57
C GLY A 119 -20.94 -7.04 -7.48
N ASP A 120 -20.97 -7.96 -8.43
CA ASP A 120 -20.04 -9.10 -8.51
C ASP A 120 -18.68 -8.77 -9.11
N SER A 121 -18.46 -7.53 -9.57
CA SER A 121 -17.21 -7.17 -10.27
C SER A 121 -15.97 -7.35 -9.39
N VAL A 122 -16.09 -7.22 -8.06
CA VAL A 122 -14.97 -7.25 -7.13
C VAL A 122 -14.84 -8.57 -6.35
N ASN A 123 -15.73 -9.53 -6.58
CA ASN A 123 -16.03 -10.63 -5.66
C ASN A 123 -14.96 -11.75 -5.53
N GLY A 124 -13.68 -11.48 -5.75
CA GLY A 124 -12.61 -12.48 -5.64
C GLY A 124 -11.22 -11.87 -5.57
N GLY A 125 -10.18 -12.69 -5.69
CA GLY A 125 -8.80 -12.19 -5.84
C GLY A 125 -8.11 -11.74 -4.54
N SER A 126 -8.72 -11.99 -3.38
CA SER A 126 -7.97 -11.98 -2.11
C SER A 126 -6.83 -13.00 -2.19
N GLU A 127 -5.63 -12.63 -1.77
CA GLU A 127 -4.43 -13.45 -1.99
C GLU A 127 -3.38 -13.26 -0.90
N LEU A 128 -2.62 -14.34 -0.66
CA LEU A 128 -1.45 -14.35 0.22
C LEU A 128 -0.21 -14.59 -0.63
N ILE A 129 0.82 -13.76 -0.45
CA ILE A 129 2.05 -13.79 -1.24
C ILE A 129 3.27 -13.90 -0.31
N ASP A 130 4.17 -14.82 -0.63
CA ASP A 130 5.43 -15.02 0.08
C ASP A 130 6.45 -13.90 -0.16
N HIS A 131 7.52 -13.88 0.63
CA HIS A 131 8.59 -12.88 0.51
C HIS A 131 9.46 -13.03 -0.76
N GLU A 132 9.19 -14.03 -1.60
CA GLU A 132 9.82 -14.25 -2.91
C GLU A 132 8.86 -13.91 -4.06
N GLY A 133 7.68 -13.36 -3.76
CA GLY A 133 6.68 -12.92 -4.74
C GLY A 133 5.78 -14.04 -5.26
N ARG A 134 5.79 -15.24 -4.66
CA ARG A 134 4.92 -16.35 -5.05
C ARG A 134 3.57 -16.24 -4.35
N ALA A 135 2.49 -16.43 -5.10
CA ALA A 135 1.16 -16.57 -4.52
C ALA A 135 1.06 -17.92 -3.81
N LEU A 136 0.78 -17.90 -2.51
CA LEU A 136 0.58 -19.09 -1.67
C LEU A 136 -0.87 -19.57 -1.71
N ALA A 137 -1.81 -18.64 -1.75
CA ALA A 137 -3.23 -18.90 -1.88
C ALA A 137 -3.92 -17.70 -2.52
N GLN A 138 -4.99 -17.98 -3.29
CA GLN A 138 -5.86 -16.97 -3.88
C GLN A 138 -7.31 -17.43 -3.78
N ALA A 139 -8.19 -16.54 -3.36
CA ALA A 139 -9.62 -16.79 -3.31
C ALA A 139 -10.21 -16.63 -4.72
N GLY A 140 -11.03 -17.60 -5.13
CA GLY A 140 -11.87 -17.46 -6.32
C GLY A 140 -13.00 -16.43 -6.13
N PRO A 141 -13.90 -16.31 -7.12
CA PRO A 141 -15.06 -15.44 -7.03
C PRO A 141 -16.17 -16.03 -6.13
N GLY A 142 -16.79 -15.21 -5.28
CA GLY A 142 -17.92 -15.58 -4.41
C GLY A 142 -18.07 -14.67 -3.17
N GLU A 143 -19.26 -14.66 -2.58
CA GLU A 143 -19.65 -13.71 -1.51
C GLU A 143 -18.86 -13.84 -0.19
N SER A 144 -18.20 -14.98 0.07
CA SER A 144 -17.48 -15.24 1.33
C SER A 144 -16.38 -16.30 1.16
N LEU A 145 -15.54 -16.14 0.15
CA LEU A 145 -14.39 -17.03 -0.06
C LEU A 145 -13.15 -16.56 0.69
N VAL A 146 -12.50 -17.51 1.35
CA VAL A 146 -11.29 -17.27 2.16
C VAL A 146 -10.10 -17.94 1.49
N ALA A 147 -9.04 -17.18 1.26
CA ALA A 147 -7.72 -17.72 1.00
C ALA A 147 -6.98 -17.87 2.34
N ALA A 148 -6.31 -18.99 2.55
CA ALA A 148 -5.53 -19.24 3.76
C ALA A 148 -4.18 -19.86 3.39
N ALA A 149 -3.11 -19.37 4.02
CA ALA A 149 -1.77 -19.92 3.93
C ALA A 149 -0.98 -19.59 5.20
N GLU A 150 0.04 -20.40 5.50
CA GLU A 150 0.99 -20.13 6.57
C GLU A 150 2.11 -19.20 6.08
N LEU A 151 2.46 -18.20 6.90
CA LEU A 151 3.56 -17.27 6.61
C LEU A 151 4.74 -17.56 7.55
N ASP A 152 5.81 -18.17 7.04
CA ASP A 152 7.03 -18.44 7.82
C ASP A 152 7.86 -17.16 8.03
N LEU A 153 7.57 -16.44 9.10
CA LEU A 153 8.34 -15.25 9.51
C LEU A 153 9.80 -15.58 9.85
N ALA A 154 10.09 -16.80 10.31
CA ALA A 154 11.47 -17.19 10.61
C ALA A 154 12.27 -17.36 9.31
N ALA A 155 11.70 -17.94 8.25
CA ALA A 155 12.30 -17.98 6.91
C ALA A 155 12.56 -16.58 6.37
N LEU A 156 11.58 -15.69 6.47
CA LEU A 156 11.74 -14.30 6.05
C LEU A 156 12.93 -13.63 6.78
N ARG A 157 12.99 -13.77 8.10
CA ARG A 157 14.07 -13.19 8.91
C ARG A 157 15.44 -13.79 8.58
N ARG A 158 15.52 -15.09 8.28
CA ARG A 158 16.74 -15.73 7.75
C ARG A 158 17.14 -15.12 6.40
N ALA A 159 16.18 -14.94 5.48
CA ALA A 159 16.43 -14.35 4.17
C ALA A 159 16.98 -12.91 4.28
N ARG A 160 16.39 -12.08 5.15
CA ARG A 160 16.86 -10.70 5.41
C ARG A 160 18.28 -10.62 5.98
N ARG A 161 18.77 -11.68 6.63
CA ARG A 161 20.15 -11.77 7.17
C ARG A 161 21.16 -12.36 6.19
N ARG A 162 20.71 -12.98 5.10
CA ARG A 162 21.58 -13.64 4.12
C ARG A 162 22.18 -12.60 3.18
N PRO A 163 23.52 -12.51 3.06
CA PRO A 163 24.16 -11.73 2.00
C PRO A 163 23.85 -12.33 0.62
N GLY A 164 23.61 -11.48 -0.37
CA GLY A 164 23.41 -11.93 -1.75
C GLY A 164 22.55 -10.98 -2.59
N MET A 165 22.47 -11.28 -3.89
CA MET A 165 21.73 -10.45 -4.85
C MET A 165 20.25 -10.32 -4.51
N ALA A 166 19.64 -11.37 -3.95
CA ALA A 166 18.24 -11.38 -3.54
C ALA A 166 17.93 -10.46 -2.35
N ASN A 167 18.93 -10.05 -1.56
CA ASN A 167 18.73 -9.13 -0.45
C ASN A 167 18.68 -7.66 -0.94
N LEU A 168 17.64 -7.35 -1.71
CA LEU A 168 17.45 -6.02 -2.33
C LEU A 168 17.39 -4.87 -1.32
N PRO A 169 16.73 -4.99 -0.14
CA PRO A 169 16.75 -3.91 0.86
C PRO A 169 18.17 -3.49 1.29
N SER A 170 19.14 -4.41 1.28
CA SER A 170 20.54 -4.10 1.63
C SER A 170 21.30 -3.33 0.53
N ARG A 171 20.73 -3.23 -0.68
CA ARG A 171 21.42 -2.74 -1.88
C ARG A 171 20.86 -1.42 -2.41
N VAL A 172 19.63 -1.07 -2.04
CA VAL A 172 18.98 0.19 -2.48
C VAL A 172 19.73 1.43 -1.98
N LYS A 173 19.86 2.45 -2.84
CA LYS A 173 20.52 3.73 -2.50
C LYS A 173 19.48 4.76 -2.07
N THR A 174 18.96 4.60 -0.86
CA THR A 174 17.85 5.42 -0.33
C THR A 174 18.14 6.92 -0.38
N ARG A 175 19.38 7.33 -0.07
CA ARG A 175 19.78 8.75 -0.12
C ARG A 175 19.80 9.33 -1.54
N LEU A 176 20.20 8.53 -2.53
CA LEU A 176 20.14 8.94 -3.94
C LEU A 176 18.69 9.20 -4.35
N GLY A 177 17.79 8.24 -4.05
CA GLY A 177 16.37 8.40 -4.32
C GLY A 177 15.78 9.63 -3.62
N ALA A 178 16.07 9.81 -2.33
CA ALA A 178 15.60 10.96 -1.56
C ALA A 178 16.01 12.31 -2.17
N GLN A 179 17.24 12.43 -2.68
CA GLN A 179 17.70 13.65 -3.36
C GLN A 179 16.94 13.93 -4.65
N VAL A 180 16.63 12.88 -5.43
CA VAL A 180 15.83 13.02 -6.66
C VAL A 180 14.41 13.45 -6.32
N TYR A 181 13.74 12.78 -5.39
CA TYR A 181 12.36 13.11 -5.02
C TYR A 181 12.23 14.51 -4.41
N ALA A 182 13.19 14.93 -3.59
CA ALA A 182 13.17 16.27 -2.98
C ALA A 182 13.24 17.42 -4.02
N GLY A 183 13.64 17.14 -5.26
CA GLY A 183 13.64 18.12 -6.35
C GLY A 183 12.38 18.12 -7.22
N HIS A 184 11.42 17.21 -7.00
CA HIS A 184 10.28 17.00 -7.90
C HIS A 184 8.95 16.92 -7.12
N ASP A 185 8.35 18.08 -6.85
CA ASP A 185 7.03 18.15 -6.21
C ASP A 185 5.91 17.87 -7.22
N VAL A 186 5.34 16.66 -7.14
CA VAL A 186 4.14 16.27 -7.90
C VAL A 186 2.90 16.97 -7.32
N GLU A 187 2.83 17.11 -6.00
CA GLU A 187 1.74 17.77 -5.30
C GLU A 187 2.29 18.56 -4.11
N ARG A 188 1.69 19.72 -3.82
CA ARG A 188 2.07 20.55 -2.67
C ARG A 188 1.33 20.10 -1.41
N PRO A 189 2.02 19.97 -0.26
CA PRO A 189 1.37 19.65 0.99
C PRO A 189 0.46 20.81 1.44
N GLY A 190 -0.61 20.49 2.19
CA GLY A 190 -1.45 21.53 2.80
C GLY A 190 -2.41 22.24 1.84
N ALA A 191 -2.69 21.63 0.68
CA ALA A 191 -3.50 22.26 -0.37
C ALA A 191 -4.99 22.46 -0.02
N LEU A 192 -5.50 21.87 1.07
CA LEU A 192 -6.90 22.01 1.47
C LEU A 192 -7.08 22.88 2.72
N THR A 193 -7.81 23.99 2.55
CA THR A 193 -8.29 24.84 3.64
C THR A 193 -9.77 24.61 3.95
N GLU A 194 -10.54 24.13 2.97
CA GLU A 194 -11.95 23.74 3.07
C GLU A 194 -12.21 22.36 2.43
N ALA A 195 -13.44 21.86 2.54
CA ALA A 195 -13.80 20.56 1.97
C ALA A 195 -13.91 20.66 0.43
N PRO A 196 -13.09 19.93 -0.34
CA PRO A 196 -13.11 20.01 -1.80
C PRO A 196 -14.28 19.22 -2.37
N ASP A 197 -14.75 19.65 -3.55
CA ASP A 197 -15.66 18.87 -4.37
C ASP A 197 -14.91 17.90 -5.30
N ARG A 198 -15.65 17.18 -6.17
CA ARG A 198 -15.03 16.28 -7.15
C ARG A 198 -14.28 17.03 -8.25
N ALA A 199 -14.73 18.23 -8.64
CA ALA A 199 -14.13 18.99 -9.73
C ALA A 199 -12.71 19.44 -9.37
N PHE A 200 -12.49 19.75 -8.09
CA PHE A 200 -11.17 20.07 -7.55
C PHE A 200 -10.11 19.00 -7.84
N TYR A 201 -10.39 17.72 -7.57
CA TYR A 201 -9.40 16.65 -7.79
C TYR A 201 -9.08 16.45 -9.27
N THR A 202 -10.09 16.55 -10.14
CA THR A 202 -9.90 16.47 -11.59
C THR A 202 -9.03 17.63 -12.08
N ALA A 203 -9.32 18.87 -11.67
CA ALA A 203 -8.53 20.04 -12.04
C ALA A 203 -7.07 19.93 -11.56
N ARG A 204 -6.87 19.52 -10.30
CA ARG A 204 -5.55 19.26 -9.73
C ARG A 204 -4.76 18.25 -10.58
N GLN A 205 -5.40 17.16 -11.00
CA GLN A 205 -4.75 16.16 -11.83
C GLN A 205 -4.30 16.72 -13.18
N HIS A 206 -5.18 17.49 -13.84
CA HIS A 206 -4.85 18.13 -15.11
C HIS A 206 -3.64 19.06 -14.98
N GLU A 207 -3.62 19.93 -13.97
CA GLU A 207 -2.50 20.84 -13.72
C GLU A 207 -1.18 20.08 -13.50
N ILE A 208 -1.21 18.98 -12.74
CA ILE A 208 -0.03 18.15 -12.49
C ILE A 208 0.46 17.50 -13.79
N ILE A 209 -0.44 16.96 -14.61
CA ILE A 209 -0.10 16.33 -15.89
C ILE A 209 0.52 17.35 -16.85
N GLU A 210 -0.09 18.54 -16.98
CA GLU A 210 0.41 19.62 -17.82
C GLU A 210 1.81 20.07 -17.36
N ARG A 211 2.00 20.29 -16.06
CA ARG A 211 3.31 20.65 -15.50
C ARG A 211 4.38 19.59 -15.75
N LEU A 212 4.04 18.31 -15.61
CA LEU A 212 4.97 17.21 -15.90
C LEU A 212 5.28 17.09 -17.39
N HIS A 213 4.33 17.42 -18.27
CA HIS A 213 4.55 17.46 -19.71
C HIS A 213 5.50 18.59 -20.11
N ASP A 214 5.30 19.80 -19.57
CA ASP A 214 6.10 20.98 -19.90
C ASP A 214 7.54 20.92 -19.36
N GLN A 215 7.80 20.05 -18.37
CA GLN A 215 9.12 19.84 -17.78
C GLN A 215 9.96 18.75 -18.48
N GLY A 216 9.39 18.01 -19.44
CA GLY A 216 10.05 16.91 -20.18
C GLY A 216 10.50 17.31 -21.58
#